data_AF-A0A7W1NT90-F1
#
_entry.id   AF-A0A7W1NT90-F1
#
_cell.length_a   1.000
_cell.length_b   1.000
_cell.length_c   1.000
_cell.angle_alpha   90.00
_cell.angle_beta   90.00
_cell.angle_gamma   90.00
#
_symmetry.space_group_name_H-M   'P 1'
#
loop_
_entity.id
_entity.type
_entity.pdbx_description
1 polymer ?
#
loop_
_entity_poly.entity_id
_entity_poly.type
_entity_poly.pdbx_seq_one_letter_code
_entity_poly.pdbx_strand_id
1 'polypeptide(L)'
;MKKIAEQVDENQNILNKFSSSDVSWSNAIEQKRRERISAGMRRAAADGRPIGRPKGKQTHTTVVGKYPAVVEALQVGLGIRAIARKTGIAVNTVQKVKAALAVLKPPSQTTLVLAAQAGDQVAFAALANTYRSELLVHCYRIMGSLHDAEDLVQETLLRAWEKRATLTVPESYRAWLYRIATNLCLNMLNRAPRRSLPSDTYPRSDVNSPLSPPVREPIWLEPFPDDLLDNHNKSPEDQALQHERLSLAFLVALQQLTPLQRSILLLREVLEWPAAQVADWINLSIPAVNSALQRARRALRQHYQTKEAPAPHSKAQALLERYMTLWEQSDIPGLVALMREDAWFTMPPIPTWFQGRDTITTVFATRIFASGRQIRVLPAHANGSPAFAAYMWNAAQEIYYFSGLFVLDIVGEQIGRLDAFMEPSNLAAFGLPRNLAPDS
;
A
#
# COMPACT_ATOMS: atom_id res chain seq x y z
N MET A 1 -36.07 32.77 5.91
CA MET A 1 -36.17 32.03 7.20
C MET A 1 -36.60 30.58 6.98
N LYS A 2 -37.83 30.28 6.52
CA LYS A 2 -38.28 28.88 6.27
C LYS A 2 -37.45 28.13 5.21
N LYS A 3 -37.13 28.79 4.09
CA LYS A 3 -36.20 28.27 3.06
C LYS A 3 -34.73 28.15 3.50
N ILE A 4 -34.32 28.86 4.55
CA ILE A 4 -32.95 28.77 5.09
C ILE A 4 -32.86 27.59 6.06
N ALA A 5 -33.92 27.32 6.82
CA ALA A 5 -34.02 26.15 7.70
C ALA A 5 -34.09 24.83 6.90
N GLU A 6 -34.88 24.79 5.81
CA GLU A 6 -34.94 23.61 4.92
C GLU A 6 -33.58 23.34 4.23
N GLN A 7 -32.84 24.40 3.85
CA GLN A 7 -31.52 24.26 3.26
C GLN A 7 -30.45 23.84 4.27
N VAL A 8 -30.58 24.23 5.54
CA VAL A 8 -29.69 23.79 6.62
C VAL A 8 -29.91 22.32 6.93
N ASP A 9 -31.16 21.84 6.99
CA ASP A 9 -31.46 20.42 7.19
C ASP A 9 -31.02 19.55 6.01
N GLU A 10 -31.15 20.03 4.78
CA GLU A 10 -30.70 19.32 3.58
C GLU A 10 -29.17 19.28 3.49
N ASN A 11 -28.48 20.35 3.88
CA ASN A 11 -27.02 20.39 3.99
C ASN A 11 -26.51 19.51 5.15
N GLN A 12 -27.22 19.44 6.27
CA GLN A 12 -26.92 18.51 7.38
C GLN A 12 -27.09 17.05 6.93
N ASN A 13 -28.09 16.76 6.09
CA ASN A 13 -28.31 15.43 5.52
C ASN A 13 -27.25 15.05 4.47
N ILE A 14 -26.74 16.02 3.69
CA ILE A 14 -25.64 15.81 2.75
C ILE A 14 -24.32 15.62 3.50
N LEU A 15 -24.06 16.39 4.57
CA LEU A 15 -22.93 16.18 5.48
C LEU A 15 -23.01 14.82 6.17
N ASN A 16 -24.20 14.36 6.55
CA ASN A 16 -24.42 13.00 7.09
C ASN A 16 -24.22 11.90 6.03
N LYS A 17 -24.48 12.18 4.74
CA LYS A 17 -24.19 11.25 3.63
C LYS A 17 -22.70 11.19 3.27
N PHE A 18 -21.96 12.30 3.30
CA PHE A 18 -20.48 12.30 3.12
C PHE A 18 -19.75 11.76 4.35
N SER A 19 -20.32 11.99 5.54
CA SER A 19 -19.98 11.28 6.77
C SER A 19 -20.18 9.76 6.59
N SER A 20 -21.22 9.26 5.93
CA SER A 20 -21.43 7.80 5.88
C SER A 20 -20.31 6.96 5.22
N SER A 21 -19.48 7.54 4.34
CA SER A 21 -18.30 6.85 3.76
C SER A 21 -17.02 7.05 4.57
N ASP A 22 -16.84 8.18 5.28
CA ASP A 22 -15.61 8.50 6.05
C ASP A 22 -15.77 8.42 7.59
N VAL A 23 -16.99 8.59 8.13
CA VAL A 23 -17.44 8.20 9.48
C VAL A 23 -17.65 6.69 9.59
N SER A 24 -17.61 5.97 8.48
CA SER A 24 -17.37 4.52 8.48
C SER A 24 -16.09 4.18 9.27
N TRP A 25 -15.06 5.01 9.17
CA TRP A 25 -13.79 4.77 9.84
C TRP A 25 -13.84 5.03 11.34
N SER A 26 -14.36 6.18 11.80
CA SER A 26 -14.52 6.49 13.24
C SER A 26 -15.50 5.54 13.94
N ASN A 27 -16.60 5.16 13.29
CA ASN A 27 -17.50 4.12 13.79
C ASN A 27 -16.83 2.74 13.79
N ALA A 28 -15.99 2.41 12.81
CA ALA A 28 -15.19 1.19 12.81
C ALA A 28 -14.11 1.20 13.91
N ILE A 29 -13.53 2.36 14.26
CA ILE A 29 -12.65 2.52 15.44
C ILE A 29 -13.45 2.19 16.71
N GLU A 30 -14.62 2.80 16.88
CA GLU A 30 -15.48 2.62 18.04
C GLU A 30 -15.99 1.17 18.16
N GLN A 31 -16.30 0.54 17.02
CA GLN A 31 -16.76 -0.85 16.91
C GLN A 31 -15.64 -1.85 17.19
N LYS A 32 -14.47 -1.73 16.55
CA LYS A 32 -13.27 -2.56 16.86
C LYS A 32 -12.83 -2.38 18.31
N ARG A 33 -12.95 -1.17 18.88
CA ARG A 33 -12.68 -0.91 20.31
C ARG A 33 -13.64 -1.67 21.21
N ARG A 34 -14.95 -1.66 20.91
CA ARG A 34 -15.97 -2.44 21.65
C ARG A 34 -15.72 -3.94 21.55
N GLU A 35 -15.35 -4.44 20.36
CA GLU A 35 -15.00 -5.85 20.14
C GLU A 35 -13.75 -6.28 20.91
N ARG A 36 -12.70 -5.45 20.95
CA ARG A 36 -11.48 -5.72 21.74
C ARG A 36 -11.71 -5.70 23.24
N ILE A 37 -12.54 -4.76 23.73
CA ILE A 37 -12.97 -4.73 25.14
C ILE A 37 -13.75 -6.01 25.47
N SER A 38 -14.69 -6.41 24.60
CA SER A 38 -15.47 -7.66 24.76
C SER A 38 -14.56 -8.90 24.73
N ALA A 39 -13.61 -8.99 23.80
CA ALA A 39 -12.66 -10.10 23.71
C ALA A 39 -11.69 -10.17 24.90
N GLY A 40 -11.23 -9.00 25.38
CA GLY A 40 -10.41 -8.88 26.59
C GLY A 40 -11.16 -9.30 27.86
N MET A 41 -12.43 -8.92 27.97
CA MET A 41 -13.32 -9.36 29.07
C MET A 41 -13.58 -10.87 29.04
N ARG A 42 -13.77 -11.47 27.84
CA ARG A 42 -13.93 -12.92 27.69
C ARG A 42 -12.66 -13.69 28.09
N ARG A 43 -11.47 -13.19 27.75
CA ARG A 43 -10.19 -13.79 28.19
C ARG A 43 -9.96 -13.64 29.70
N ALA A 44 -10.28 -12.47 30.27
CA ALA A 44 -10.16 -12.26 31.72
C ALA A 44 -11.10 -13.19 32.52
N ALA A 45 -12.30 -13.45 31.99
CA ALA A 45 -13.26 -14.41 32.56
C ALA A 45 -12.79 -15.86 32.42
N ALA A 46 -12.14 -16.22 31.30
CA ALA A 46 -11.55 -17.56 31.10
C ALA A 46 -10.33 -17.84 32.01
N ASP A 47 -9.56 -16.80 32.35
CA ASP A 47 -8.37 -16.88 33.20
C ASP A 47 -8.68 -16.72 34.72
N GLY A 48 -9.95 -16.63 35.12
CA GLY A 48 -10.35 -16.52 36.53
C GLY A 48 -9.89 -15.22 37.24
N ARG A 49 -9.54 -14.16 36.51
CA ARG A 49 -9.09 -12.89 37.11
C ARG A 49 -10.28 -12.00 37.47
N PRO A 50 -10.30 -11.35 38.64
CA PRO A 50 -11.42 -10.50 39.05
C PRO A 50 -11.56 -9.29 38.11
N ILE A 51 -12.77 -9.09 37.57
CA ILE A 51 -13.13 -7.96 36.72
C ILE A 51 -13.34 -6.74 37.62
N GLY A 52 -12.29 -5.93 37.79
CA GLY A 52 -12.37 -4.68 38.55
C GLY A 52 -13.24 -3.63 37.85
N ARG A 53 -14.20 -3.04 38.57
CA ARG A 53 -14.94 -1.84 38.12
C ARG A 53 -13.95 -0.72 37.77
N PRO A 54 -14.12 -0.01 36.64
CA PRO A 54 -13.32 1.18 36.38
C PRO A 54 -13.66 2.25 37.42
N LYS A 55 -12.69 2.62 38.26
CA LYS A 55 -12.79 3.82 39.11
C LYS A 55 -12.84 5.04 38.22
N GLY A 56 -13.91 5.82 38.34
CA GLY A 56 -14.10 7.05 37.58
C GLY A 56 -12.98 8.06 37.84
N LYS A 57 -12.58 8.77 36.78
CA LYS A 57 -11.97 10.10 36.87
C LYS A 57 -12.50 10.97 35.73
N GLN A 58 -13.28 11.96 36.17
CA GLN A 58 -13.45 13.33 35.69
C GLN A 58 -13.69 13.55 34.19
N THR A 59 -14.92 14.00 33.94
CA THR A 59 -15.35 14.79 32.79
C THR A 59 -14.37 15.93 32.51
N HIS A 60 -13.58 15.81 31.43
CA HIS A 60 -12.90 16.97 30.87
C HIS A 60 -13.93 17.82 30.14
N THR A 61 -14.25 18.95 30.76
CA THR A 61 -14.95 20.07 30.13
C THR A 61 -14.24 20.42 28.84
N THR A 62 -14.97 20.22 27.75
CA THR A 62 -14.64 20.50 26.36
C THR A 62 -14.06 21.90 26.20
N VAL A 63 -12.76 22.01 25.90
CA VAL A 63 -12.15 23.24 25.35
C VAL A 63 -12.49 23.30 23.85
N VAL A 64 -13.78 23.38 23.52
CA VAL A 64 -14.26 23.84 22.21
C VAL A 64 -14.43 25.34 22.35
N GLY A 65 -13.34 26.07 22.15
CA GLY A 65 -13.35 27.52 22.35
C GLY A 65 -12.36 28.31 21.53
N LYS A 66 -11.49 27.70 20.71
CA LYS A 66 -10.48 28.49 19.99
C LYS A 66 -10.27 28.28 18.50
N TYR A 67 -10.90 27.30 17.83
CA TYR A 67 -10.67 27.14 16.38
C TYR A 67 -11.89 26.67 15.55
N PRO A 68 -13.07 27.31 15.65
CA PRO A 68 -14.19 27.01 14.76
C PRO A 68 -13.85 27.21 13.27
N ALA A 69 -12.99 28.18 12.95
CA ALA A 69 -12.58 28.48 11.58
C ALA A 69 -11.73 27.37 10.90
N VAL A 70 -11.05 26.52 11.68
CA VAL A 70 -10.17 25.46 11.14
C VAL A 70 -10.97 24.23 10.70
N VAL A 71 -12.03 23.90 11.44
CA VAL A 71 -12.97 22.82 11.10
C VAL A 71 -13.82 23.22 9.89
N GLU A 72 -14.25 24.48 9.82
CA GLU A 72 -14.94 25.04 8.64
C GLU A 72 -14.04 25.02 7.40
N ALA A 73 -12.77 25.40 7.50
CA ALA A 73 -11.85 25.42 6.35
C ALA A 73 -11.54 24.01 5.80
N LEU A 74 -11.43 22.99 6.67
CA LEU A 74 -11.18 21.60 6.28
C LEU A 74 -12.40 20.92 5.64
N GLN A 75 -13.62 21.22 6.10
CA GLN A 75 -14.86 20.71 5.50
C GLN A 75 -15.19 21.37 4.16
N VAL A 76 -14.78 22.63 3.97
CA VAL A 76 -15.08 23.38 2.74
C VAL A 76 -14.17 22.95 1.57
N GLY A 77 -12.90 22.59 1.81
CA GLY A 77 -11.93 22.25 0.75
C GLY A 77 -12.30 21.06 -0.16
N LEU A 78 -12.88 20.00 0.39
CA LEU A 78 -13.27 18.79 -0.36
C LEU A 78 -14.68 18.90 -0.99
N GLY A 79 -15.51 19.83 -0.52
CA GLY A 79 -16.91 19.97 -0.95
C GLY A 79 -17.17 21.00 -2.06
N ILE A 80 -16.29 22.00 -2.25
CA ILE A 80 -16.58 23.16 -3.12
C ILE A 80 -16.91 22.78 -4.57
N ARG A 81 -16.19 21.83 -5.19
CA ARG A 81 -16.41 21.45 -6.61
C ARG A 81 -17.68 20.62 -6.83
N ALA A 82 -18.09 19.82 -5.84
CA ALA A 82 -19.29 19.00 -5.89
C ALA A 82 -20.55 19.82 -5.58
N ILE A 83 -20.45 20.76 -4.63
CA ILE A 83 -21.54 21.65 -4.25
C ILE A 83 -21.84 22.65 -5.38
N ALA A 84 -20.83 23.23 -6.03
CA ALA A 84 -21.02 24.20 -7.13
C ALA A 84 -21.78 23.62 -8.34
N ARG A 85 -21.49 22.36 -8.70
CA ARG A 85 -22.18 21.64 -9.78
C ARG A 85 -23.65 21.30 -9.44
N LYS A 86 -23.98 21.20 -8.15
CA LYS A 86 -25.29 20.73 -7.68
C LYS A 86 -26.23 21.84 -7.20
N THR A 87 -25.69 23.02 -6.87
CA THR A 87 -26.44 24.12 -6.21
C THR A 87 -26.55 25.41 -7.05
N GLY A 88 -25.92 25.47 -8.22
CA GLY A 88 -26.00 26.65 -9.10
C GLY A 88 -25.26 27.90 -8.59
N ILE A 89 -24.36 27.74 -7.61
CA ILE A 89 -23.54 28.83 -7.09
C ILE A 89 -22.61 29.34 -8.20
N ALA A 90 -22.63 30.66 -8.46
CA ALA A 90 -21.80 31.30 -9.47
C ALA A 90 -20.31 30.96 -9.29
N VAL A 91 -19.64 30.58 -10.38
CA VAL A 91 -18.21 30.20 -10.43
C VAL A 91 -17.30 31.23 -9.74
N ASN A 92 -17.65 32.52 -9.81
CA ASN A 92 -16.94 33.62 -9.16
C ASN A 92 -16.91 33.51 -7.62
N THR A 93 -17.99 33.03 -6.98
CA THR A 93 -18.05 32.84 -5.51
C THR A 93 -17.17 31.68 -5.08
N VAL A 94 -17.16 30.58 -5.85
CA VAL A 94 -16.26 29.44 -5.66
C VAL A 94 -14.79 29.86 -5.82
N GLN A 95 -14.50 30.69 -6.83
CA GLN A 95 -13.17 31.25 -7.06
C GLN A 95 -12.73 32.12 -5.86
N LYS A 96 -13.62 32.96 -5.32
CA LYS A 96 -13.36 33.82 -4.15
C LYS A 96 -13.16 33.03 -2.86
N VAL A 97 -13.97 31.99 -2.61
CA VAL A 97 -13.80 31.10 -1.45
C VAL A 97 -12.48 30.31 -1.56
N LYS A 98 -12.15 29.83 -2.77
CA LYS A 98 -10.87 29.16 -3.03
C LYS A 98 -9.68 30.11 -2.85
N ALA A 99 -9.81 31.37 -3.27
CA ALA A 99 -8.81 32.41 -3.04
C ALA A 99 -8.67 32.76 -1.54
N ALA A 100 -9.78 32.86 -0.81
CA ALA A 100 -9.78 33.10 0.64
C ALA A 100 -9.16 31.93 1.43
N LEU A 101 -9.45 30.68 1.03
CA LEU A 101 -8.84 29.47 1.60
C LEU A 101 -7.36 29.33 1.22
N ALA A 102 -6.95 29.80 0.04
CA ALA A 102 -5.54 29.86 -0.36
C ALA A 102 -4.74 30.90 0.45
N VAL A 103 -5.42 31.94 0.97
CA VAL A 103 -4.84 32.97 1.84
C VAL A 103 -4.75 32.49 3.30
N LEU A 104 -5.64 31.59 3.73
CA LEU A 104 -5.55 30.94 5.04
C LEU A 104 -4.42 29.93 5.02
N LYS A 105 -3.28 30.28 5.63
CA LYS A 105 -2.15 29.39 5.83
C LYS A 105 -2.67 28.09 6.46
N PRO A 106 -2.40 26.90 5.85
CA PRO A 106 -2.88 25.65 6.41
C PRO A 106 -2.40 25.53 7.86
N PRO A 107 -3.26 25.03 8.78
CA PRO A 107 -2.92 24.93 10.19
C PRO A 107 -1.61 24.16 10.33
N SER A 108 -0.70 24.67 11.15
CA SER A 108 0.58 24.01 11.39
C SER A 108 0.34 22.60 11.95
N GLN A 109 1.23 21.66 11.66
CA GLN A 109 1.16 20.31 12.19
C GLN A 109 1.03 20.32 13.73
N THR A 110 1.82 21.14 14.42
CA THR A 110 1.76 21.29 15.87
C THR A 110 0.35 21.66 16.35
N THR A 111 -0.33 22.59 15.67
CA THR A 111 -1.72 22.98 16.00
C THR A 111 -2.69 21.81 15.86
N LEU A 112 -2.60 21.07 14.76
CA LEU A 112 -3.45 19.90 14.52
C LEU A 112 -3.19 18.79 15.55
N VAL A 113 -1.93 18.59 15.93
CA VAL A 113 -1.55 17.58 16.93
C VAL A 113 -2.13 17.94 18.29
N LEU A 114 -1.98 19.19 18.74
CA LEU A 114 -2.53 19.64 20.02
C LEU A 114 -4.06 19.51 20.06
N ALA A 115 -4.75 19.85 18.96
CA ALA A 115 -6.20 19.66 18.84
C ALA A 115 -6.59 18.18 18.89
N ALA A 116 -5.88 17.31 18.17
CA ALA A 116 -6.09 15.87 18.21
C ALA A 116 -5.88 15.31 19.62
N GLN A 117 -4.85 15.76 20.35
CA GLN A 117 -4.61 15.36 21.74
C GLN A 117 -5.78 15.72 22.66
N ALA A 118 -6.40 16.88 22.44
CA ALA A 118 -7.61 17.31 23.15
C ALA A 118 -8.87 16.51 22.76
N GLY A 119 -8.78 15.61 21.78
CA GLY A 119 -9.88 14.74 21.34
C GLY A 119 -10.61 15.22 20.09
N ASP A 120 -10.06 16.21 19.37
CA ASP A 120 -10.61 16.63 18.07
C ASP A 120 -10.38 15.55 17.00
N GLN A 121 -11.48 14.91 16.58
CA GLN A 121 -11.47 13.87 15.57
C GLN A 121 -11.14 14.39 14.17
N VAL A 122 -11.55 15.63 13.85
CA VAL A 122 -11.32 16.24 12.54
C VAL A 122 -9.84 16.59 12.38
N ALA A 123 -9.23 17.15 13.42
CA ALA A 123 -7.80 17.43 13.43
C ALA A 123 -6.96 16.13 13.30
N PHE A 124 -7.38 15.06 13.98
CA PHE A 124 -6.71 13.76 13.85
C PHE A 124 -6.90 13.14 12.46
N ALA A 125 -8.09 13.22 11.87
CA ALA A 125 -8.35 12.71 10.52
C ALA A 125 -7.49 13.44 9.48
N ALA A 126 -7.32 14.77 9.60
CA ALA A 126 -6.44 15.54 8.74
C ALA A 126 -4.98 15.09 8.83
N LEU A 127 -4.48 14.86 10.06
CA LEU A 127 -3.14 14.30 10.28
C LEU A 127 -3.01 12.88 9.70
N ALA A 128 -3.99 12.01 9.97
CA ALA A 128 -4.00 10.63 9.49
C ALA A 128 -3.96 10.58 7.96
N ASN A 129 -4.77 11.40 7.28
CA ASN A 129 -4.78 11.46 5.81
C ASN A 129 -3.44 11.93 5.25
N THR A 130 -2.79 12.89 5.93
CA THR A 130 -1.47 13.41 5.52
C THR A 130 -0.40 12.32 5.50
N TYR A 131 -0.41 11.41 6.47
CA TYR A 131 0.62 10.37 6.62
C TYR A 131 0.22 8.99 6.09
N ARG A 132 -1.03 8.81 5.65
CA ARG A 132 -1.58 7.49 5.28
C ARG A 132 -0.77 6.81 4.17
N SER A 133 -0.52 7.53 3.07
CA SER A 133 0.24 6.99 1.92
C SER A 133 1.68 6.66 2.31
N GLU A 134 2.33 7.55 3.05
CA GLU A 134 3.70 7.36 3.52
C GLU A 134 3.84 6.14 4.45
N LEU A 135 2.86 5.95 5.35
CA LEU A 135 2.78 4.80 6.24
C LEU A 135 2.46 3.52 5.48
N LEU A 136 1.60 3.57 4.46
CA LEU A 136 1.27 2.41 3.63
C LEU A 136 2.52 1.88 2.93
N VAL A 137 3.29 2.76 2.29
CA VAL A 137 4.56 2.41 1.65
C VAL A 137 5.56 1.84 2.65
N HIS A 138 5.64 2.42 3.85
CA HIS A 138 6.52 1.94 4.90
C HIS A 138 6.15 0.54 5.40
N CYS A 139 4.88 0.35 5.74
CA CYS A 139 4.35 -0.95 6.14
C CYS A 139 4.55 -1.96 5.01
N TYR A 140 4.26 -1.61 3.77
CA TYR A 140 4.45 -2.48 2.61
C TYR A 140 5.92 -2.86 2.39
N ARG A 141 6.88 -1.95 2.54
CA ARG A 141 8.31 -2.32 2.47
C ARG A 141 8.71 -3.31 3.56
N ILE A 142 8.13 -3.20 4.76
CA ILE A 142 8.37 -4.15 5.86
C ILE A 142 7.57 -5.44 5.71
N MET A 143 6.40 -5.39 5.08
CA MET A 143 5.41 -6.45 5.12
C MET A 143 5.15 -7.11 3.79
N GLY A 144 5.67 -6.59 2.69
CA GLY A 144 5.61 -7.02 1.27
C GLY A 144 4.27 -7.49 0.70
N SER A 145 3.21 -7.54 1.51
CA SER A 145 1.82 -7.69 1.13
C SER A 145 1.15 -6.33 1.28
N LEU A 146 0.42 -5.91 0.24
CA LEU A 146 -0.34 -4.67 0.26
C LEU A 146 -1.49 -4.80 1.26
N HIS A 147 -2.15 -5.95 1.28
CA HIS A 147 -3.23 -6.22 2.22
C HIS A 147 -2.78 -6.13 3.69
N ASP A 148 -1.71 -6.86 4.06
CA ASP A 148 -1.13 -6.79 5.41
C ASP A 148 -0.74 -5.34 5.76
N ALA A 149 -0.17 -4.61 4.79
CA ALA A 149 0.25 -3.23 4.98
C ALA A 149 -0.92 -2.28 5.23
N GLU A 150 -2.00 -2.39 4.47
CA GLU A 150 -3.23 -1.62 4.68
C GLU A 150 -3.77 -1.84 6.09
N ASP A 151 -3.93 -3.10 6.50
CA ASP A 151 -4.40 -3.48 7.84
C ASP A 151 -3.51 -2.92 8.95
N LEU A 152 -2.19 -2.96 8.77
CA LEU A 152 -1.24 -2.41 9.74
C LEU A 152 -1.26 -0.88 9.78
N VAL A 153 -1.48 -0.19 8.65
CA VAL A 153 -1.77 1.25 8.66
C VAL A 153 -3.05 1.51 9.45
N GLN A 154 -4.08 0.68 9.26
CA GLN A 154 -5.33 0.88 9.99
C GLN A 154 -5.10 0.78 11.51
N GLU A 155 -4.48 -0.32 11.95
CA GLU A 155 -4.16 -0.56 13.37
C GLU A 155 -3.19 0.49 13.92
N THR A 156 -2.29 1.04 13.11
CA THR A 156 -1.41 2.15 13.50
C THR A 156 -2.23 3.38 13.86
N LEU A 157 -3.16 3.79 13.00
CA LEU A 157 -4.01 4.97 13.23
C LEU A 157 -4.93 4.75 14.44
N LEU A 158 -5.49 3.55 14.61
CA LEU A 158 -6.26 3.18 15.80
C LEU A 158 -5.45 3.37 17.09
N ARG A 159 -4.24 2.81 17.14
CA ARG A 159 -3.36 2.94 18.32
C ARG A 159 -2.89 4.37 18.53
N ALA A 160 -2.66 5.11 17.45
CA ALA A 160 -2.31 6.52 17.54
C ALA A 160 -3.45 7.32 18.15
N TRP A 161 -4.70 7.08 17.75
CA TRP A 161 -5.86 7.72 18.38
C TRP A 161 -5.96 7.39 19.87
N GLU A 162 -5.81 6.11 20.25
CA GLU A 162 -5.86 5.69 21.65
C GLU A 162 -4.72 6.29 22.49
N LYS A 163 -3.52 6.37 21.92
CA LYS A 163 -2.31 6.81 22.63
C LYS A 163 -1.96 8.28 22.40
N ARG A 164 -2.80 9.07 21.75
CA ARG A 164 -2.52 10.47 21.40
C ARG A 164 -2.05 11.33 22.58
N ALA A 165 -2.60 11.08 23.78
CA ALA A 165 -2.21 11.78 25.00
C ALA A 165 -0.78 11.45 25.50
N THR A 166 -0.17 10.37 24.99
CA THR A 166 1.21 9.97 25.36
C THR A 166 2.29 10.66 24.53
N LEU A 167 1.91 11.37 23.47
CA LEU A 167 2.85 12.14 22.67
C LEU A 167 3.25 13.40 23.44
N THR A 168 4.51 13.49 23.84
CA THR A 168 5.03 14.61 24.64
C THR A 168 5.47 15.80 23.80
N VAL A 169 5.97 15.54 22.59
CA VAL A 169 6.51 16.55 21.67
C VAL A 169 5.69 16.52 20.38
N PRO A 170 4.80 17.52 20.14
CA PRO A 170 3.95 17.55 18.95
C PRO A 170 4.70 17.50 17.62
N GLU A 171 5.88 18.10 17.56
CA GLU A 171 6.77 18.13 16.39
C GLU A 171 7.25 16.72 16.03
N SER A 172 7.29 15.80 17.01
CA SER A 172 7.69 14.41 16.83
C SER A 172 6.54 13.49 16.39
N TYR A 173 5.38 14.03 16.01
CA TYR A 173 4.20 13.22 15.63
C TYR A 173 4.48 12.21 14.51
N ARG A 174 5.15 12.64 13.42
CA ARG A 174 5.53 11.74 12.32
C ARG A 174 6.40 10.59 12.83
N ALA A 175 7.46 10.92 13.56
CA ALA A 175 8.40 9.97 14.14
C ALA A 175 7.69 8.96 15.08
N TRP A 176 6.76 9.45 15.90
CA TRP A 176 5.95 8.64 16.80
C TRP A 176 4.97 7.70 16.08
N LEU A 177 4.33 8.13 14.98
CA LEU A 177 3.48 7.27 14.16
C LEU A 177 4.27 6.11 13.55
N TYR A 178 5.44 6.40 12.98
CA TYR A 178 6.28 5.38 12.37
C TYR A 178 6.84 4.38 13.37
N ARG A 179 7.12 4.81 14.61
CA ARG A 179 7.43 3.90 15.70
C ARG A 179 6.29 2.92 15.96
N ILE A 180 5.05 3.40 15.99
CA ILE A 180 3.87 2.53 16.20
C ILE A 180 3.75 1.54 15.03
N ALA A 181 3.82 2.02 13.79
CA ALA A 181 3.72 1.19 12.59
C ALA A 181 4.81 0.12 12.53
N THR A 182 6.07 0.50 12.76
CA THR A 182 7.21 -0.42 12.71
C THR A 182 7.10 -1.50 13.78
N ASN A 183 6.72 -1.14 15.00
CA ASN A 183 6.52 -2.11 16.08
C ASN A 183 5.34 -3.05 15.77
N LEU A 184 4.28 -2.56 15.15
CA LEU A 184 3.17 -3.40 14.70
C LEU A 184 3.62 -4.41 13.65
N CYS A 185 4.34 -3.96 12.63
CA CYS A 185 4.91 -4.84 11.60
C CYS A 185 5.81 -5.90 12.25
N LEU A 186 6.82 -5.50 13.03
CA LEU A 186 7.74 -6.43 13.69
C LEU A 186 7.02 -7.46 14.57
N ASN A 187 5.99 -7.05 15.31
CA ASN A 187 5.20 -7.97 16.13
C ASN A 187 4.44 -9.00 15.29
N MET A 188 3.92 -8.60 14.13
CA MET A 188 3.27 -9.51 13.20
C MET A 188 4.27 -10.49 12.58
N LEU A 189 5.44 -9.98 12.16
CA LEU A 189 6.54 -10.76 11.60
C LEU A 189 7.09 -11.79 12.59
N ASN A 190 7.25 -11.43 13.85
CA ASN A 190 7.76 -12.33 14.89
C ASN A 190 6.77 -13.45 15.26
N ARG A 191 5.49 -13.29 14.94
CA ARG A 191 4.44 -14.29 15.19
C ARG A 191 4.22 -15.22 14.01
N ALA A 192 4.71 -14.86 12.82
CA ALA A 192 4.60 -15.65 11.61
C ALA A 192 5.84 -16.56 11.44
N PRO A 193 5.70 -17.77 10.86
CA PRO A 193 6.85 -18.56 10.42
C PRO A 193 7.72 -17.76 9.44
N ARG A 194 9.02 -18.06 9.37
CA ARG A 194 9.94 -17.39 8.44
C ARG A 194 9.41 -17.57 7.01
N ARG A 195 9.30 -16.45 6.32
CA ARG A 195 8.67 -16.31 5.02
C ARG A 195 9.80 -16.08 4.00
N SER A 196 9.87 -16.91 2.96
CA SER A 196 10.98 -16.94 1.98
C SER A 196 10.44 -16.94 0.55
N LEU A 197 11.25 -16.54 -0.44
CA LEU A 197 10.83 -16.58 -1.84
C LEU A 197 10.68 -18.02 -2.34
N PRO A 198 9.82 -18.27 -3.35
CA PRO A 198 9.65 -19.59 -3.93
C PRO A 198 10.98 -20.18 -4.42
N SER A 199 11.79 -19.36 -5.08
CA SER A 199 13.10 -19.73 -5.63
C SER A 199 14.11 -20.21 -4.59
N ASP A 200 13.98 -19.73 -3.35
CA ASP A 200 14.95 -19.99 -2.29
C ASP A 200 14.54 -21.20 -1.43
N THR A 201 13.28 -21.63 -1.56
CA THR A 201 12.65 -22.58 -0.65
C THR A 201 12.16 -23.83 -1.37
N TYR A 202 11.75 -23.70 -2.63
CA TYR A 202 11.18 -24.78 -3.42
C TYR A 202 12.08 -25.13 -4.61
N PRO A 203 12.25 -26.42 -4.91
CA PRO A 203 12.97 -26.83 -6.10
C PRO A 203 12.26 -26.31 -7.36
N ARG A 204 13.04 -26.13 -8.43
CA ARG A 204 12.52 -25.78 -9.75
C ARG A 204 11.37 -26.72 -10.14
N SER A 205 10.26 -26.16 -10.61
CA SER A 205 9.09 -26.96 -10.96
C SER A 205 9.28 -27.69 -12.30
N ASP A 206 8.81 -28.93 -12.36
CA ASP A 206 8.69 -29.68 -13.62
C ASP A 206 7.49 -29.15 -14.43
N VAL A 207 7.69 -28.99 -15.74
CA VAL A 207 6.70 -28.44 -16.67
C VAL A 207 5.47 -29.34 -16.80
N ASN A 208 5.62 -30.65 -16.57
CA ASN A 208 4.51 -31.61 -16.67
C ASN A 208 3.74 -31.79 -15.35
N SER A 209 4.27 -31.26 -14.24
CA SER A 209 3.64 -31.40 -12.92
C SER A 209 2.51 -30.38 -12.71
N PRO A 210 1.37 -30.75 -12.10
CA PRO A 210 0.29 -29.80 -11.83
C PRO A 210 0.78 -28.60 -10.99
N LEU A 211 0.12 -27.44 -11.11
CA LEU A 211 0.41 -26.31 -10.23
C LEU A 211 0.24 -26.76 -8.77
N SER A 212 1.25 -26.47 -7.95
CA SER A 212 1.13 -26.72 -6.51
C SER A 212 0.00 -25.85 -5.95
N PRO A 213 -0.73 -26.32 -4.92
CA PRO A 213 -1.70 -25.46 -4.25
C PRO A 213 -1.00 -24.20 -3.72
N PRO A 214 -1.70 -23.05 -3.66
CA PRO A 214 -1.17 -21.85 -3.05
C PRO A 214 -0.70 -22.16 -1.63
N VAL A 215 0.55 -21.82 -1.32
CA VAL A 215 1.08 -22.06 0.02
C VAL A 215 0.59 -20.93 0.91
N ARG A 216 -0.09 -21.29 2.02
CA ARG A 216 -0.58 -20.34 3.03
C ARG A 216 0.56 -19.72 3.88
N GLU A 217 1.73 -20.33 3.85
CA GLU A 217 2.99 -19.75 4.29
C GLU A 217 3.50 -18.86 3.15
N PRO A 218 3.63 -17.55 3.35
CA PRO A 218 3.42 -16.66 2.23
C PRO A 218 4.71 -16.52 1.45
N ILE A 219 4.56 -16.88 0.19
CA ILE A 219 5.28 -16.27 -0.89
C ILE A 219 4.84 -14.81 -0.89
N TRP A 220 5.79 -13.99 -0.45
CA TRP A 220 5.54 -12.82 0.40
C TRP A 220 5.07 -11.58 -0.37
N LEU A 221 5.39 -11.48 -1.66
CA LEU A 221 5.31 -10.21 -2.39
C LEU A 221 3.98 -10.09 -3.14
N GLU A 222 3.17 -9.10 -2.78
CA GLU A 222 2.03 -8.65 -3.59
C GLU A 222 2.47 -7.47 -4.46
N PRO A 223 1.92 -7.32 -5.68
CA PRO A 223 2.19 -6.15 -6.49
C PRO A 223 1.63 -4.90 -5.81
N PHE A 224 2.34 -3.79 -5.93
CA PHE A 224 1.93 -2.48 -5.39
C PHE A 224 1.54 -1.56 -6.55
N PRO A 225 0.33 -0.98 -6.56
CA PRO A 225 -0.07 -0.02 -7.59
C PRO A 225 0.70 1.30 -7.45
N ASP A 226 1.32 1.74 -8.53
CA ASP A 226 2.16 2.95 -8.53
C ASP A 226 1.35 4.22 -8.24
N ASP A 227 0.07 4.25 -8.63
CA ASP A 227 -0.83 5.38 -8.35
C ASP A 227 -1.02 5.65 -6.84
N LEU A 228 -0.78 4.65 -5.98
CA LEU A 228 -0.81 4.83 -4.52
C LEU A 228 0.46 5.51 -3.97
N LEU A 229 1.50 5.67 -4.80
CA LEU A 229 2.73 6.40 -4.50
C LEU A 229 2.63 7.89 -4.80
N ASP A 230 1.69 8.26 -5.67
CA ASP A 230 1.49 9.62 -6.12
C ASP A 230 0.93 10.50 -5.01
N ASN A 231 1.85 11.12 -4.29
CA ASN A 231 1.53 12.27 -3.48
C ASN A 231 1.62 13.50 -4.40
N HIS A 232 0.46 14.04 -4.82
CA HIS A 232 0.32 15.19 -5.75
C HIS A 232 1.11 16.46 -5.40
N ASN A 233 1.85 16.47 -4.28
CA ASN A 233 2.69 17.57 -3.81
C ASN A 233 4.20 17.36 -4.08
N LYS A 234 4.62 16.29 -4.77
CA LYS A 234 6.04 16.03 -5.10
C LYS A 234 6.37 16.41 -6.54
N SER A 235 7.63 16.73 -6.78
CA SER A 235 8.11 16.98 -8.15
C SER A 235 8.14 15.66 -8.95
N PRO A 236 8.02 15.70 -10.29
CA PRO A 236 8.13 14.51 -11.14
C PRO A 236 9.46 13.74 -10.96
N GLU A 237 10.55 14.46 -10.64
CA GLU A 237 11.86 13.87 -10.36
C GLU A 237 11.86 13.09 -9.03
N ASP A 238 11.23 13.65 -7.99
CA ASP A 238 11.05 12.96 -6.71
C ASP A 238 10.16 11.72 -6.83
N GLN A 239 9.12 11.78 -7.67
CA GLN A 239 8.26 10.63 -7.96
C GLN A 239 9.04 9.51 -8.64
N ALA A 240 9.85 9.83 -9.67
CA ALA A 240 10.70 8.85 -10.35
C ALA A 240 11.69 8.16 -9.40
N LEU A 241 12.35 8.93 -8.53
CA LEU A 241 13.25 8.39 -7.48
C LEU A 241 12.51 7.53 -6.46
N GLN A 242 11.26 7.85 -6.13
CA GLN A 242 10.44 7.01 -5.25
C GLN A 242 10.04 5.69 -5.89
N HIS A 243 9.70 5.71 -7.19
CA HIS A 243 9.35 4.52 -7.96
C HIS A 243 10.55 3.58 -8.12
N GLU A 244 11.75 4.11 -8.39
CA GLU A 244 12.99 3.32 -8.44
C GLU A 244 13.28 2.61 -7.10
N ARG A 245 13.02 3.30 -5.97
CA ARG A 245 13.13 2.78 -4.60
C ARG A 245 11.99 1.82 -4.20
N LEU A 246 11.06 1.52 -5.10
CA LEU A 246 9.98 0.56 -4.91
C LEU A 246 9.96 -0.56 -5.94
N SER A 247 10.97 -0.62 -6.81
CA SER A 247 11.20 -1.73 -7.74
C SER A 247 10.96 -3.08 -7.08
N LEU A 248 10.27 -3.97 -7.80
CA LEU A 248 10.00 -5.32 -7.32
C LEU A 248 11.32 -6.01 -6.92
N ALA A 249 12.38 -5.81 -7.70
CA ALA A 249 13.73 -6.27 -7.42
C ALA A 249 14.28 -5.77 -6.07
N PHE A 250 14.07 -4.49 -5.74
CA PHE A 250 14.47 -3.94 -4.43
C PHE A 250 13.67 -4.55 -3.29
N LEU A 251 12.37 -4.74 -3.46
CA LEU A 251 11.52 -5.37 -2.43
C LEU A 251 11.90 -6.83 -2.21
N VAL A 252 12.15 -7.58 -3.28
CA VAL A 252 12.71 -8.94 -3.24
C VAL A 252 14.02 -8.95 -2.43
N ALA A 253 14.94 -8.02 -2.70
CA ALA A 253 16.19 -7.90 -1.96
C ALA A 253 15.97 -7.54 -0.48
N LEU A 254 15.02 -6.66 -0.18
CA LEU A 254 14.62 -6.34 1.20
C LEU A 254 14.02 -7.54 1.93
N GLN A 255 13.30 -8.42 1.24
CA GLN A 255 12.73 -9.63 1.86
C GLN A 255 13.79 -10.64 2.32
N GLN A 256 14.99 -10.63 1.73
CA GLN A 256 16.12 -11.46 2.17
C GLN A 256 16.65 -11.06 3.55
N LEU A 257 16.35 -9.84 3.99
CA LEU A 257 16.76 -9.35 5.29
C LEU A 257 15.82 -9.87 6.38
N THR A 258 16.39 -10.17 7.54
CA THR A 258 15.55 -10.41 8.73
C THR A 258 14.62 -9.21 8.98
N PRO A 259 13.40 -9.41 9.53
CA PRO A 259 12.46 -8.35 9.87
C PRO A 259 13.13 -7.14 10.53
N LEU A 260 13.98 -7.39 11.53
CA LEU A 260 14.69 -6.37 12.28
C LEU A 260 15.70 -5.59 11.42
N GLN A 261 16.52 -6.29 10.63
CA GLN A 261 17.52 -5.66 9.75
C GLN A 261 16.85 -4.73 8.74
N ARG A 262 15.76 -5.19 8.12
CA ARG A 262 14.98 -4.42 7.16
C ARG A 262 14.34 -3.19 7.79
N SER A 263 13.68 -3.34 8.94
CA SER A 263 13.11 -2.19 9.65
C SER A 263 14.19 -1.16 10.00
N ILE A 264 15.34 -1.60 10.51
CA ILE A 264 16.46 -0.69 10.82
C ILE A 264 16.98 0.03 9.57
N LEU A 265 17.12 -0.68 8.45
CA LEU A 265 17.55 -0.08 7.19
C LEU A 265 16.57 0.99 6.72
N LEU A 266 15.26 0.70 6.71
CA LEU A 266 14.23 1.66 6.30
C LEU A 266 14.20 2.88 7.22
N LEU A 267 14.26 2.69 8.54
CA LEU A 267 14.27 3.81 9.49
C LEU A 267 15.53 4.70 9.35
N ARG A 268 16.70 4.10 9.06
CA ARG A 268 17.98 4.82 9.02
C ARG A 268 18.34 5.43 7.68
N GLU A 269 18.00 4.77 6.57
CA GLU A 269 18.45 5.18 5.23
C GLU A 269 17.33 5.75 4.36
N VAL A 270 16.08 5.35 4.59
CA VAL A 270 14.94 5.87 3.83
C VAL A 270 14.28 7.03 4.57
N LEU A 271 14.12 6.90 5.89
CA LEU A 271 13.48 7.91 6.73
C LEU A 271 14.48 8.79 7.48
N GLU A 272 15.77 8.47 7.35
CA GLU A 272 16.93 9.24 7.83
C GLU A 272 16.93 9.55 9.34
N TRP A 273 16.21 8.77 10.16
CA TRP A 273 16.16 9.02 11.60
C TRP A 273 17.44 8.65 12.32
N PRO A 274 17.91 9.43 13.32
CA PRO A 274 19.14 9.15 14.06
C PRO A 274 19.18 7.76 14.69
N ALA A 275 20.38 7.15 14.74
CA ALA A 275 20.58 5.82 15.31
C ALA A 275 20.12 5.72 16.78
N ALA A 276 20.34 6.77 17.57
CA ALA A 276 19.86 6.86 18.95
C ALA A 276 18.34 6.72 19.04
N GLN A 277 17.62 7.49 18.22
CA GLN A 277 16.16 7.47 18.21
C GLN A 277 15.61 6.11 17.74
N VAL A 278 16.23 5.51 16.72
CA VAL A 278 15.86 4.16 16.26
C VAL A 278 16.11 3.11 17.34
N ALA A 279 17.25 3.18 18.04
CA ALA A 279 17.62 2.28 19.12
C ALA A 279 16.58 2.30 20.25
N ASP A 280 16.16 3.49 20.68
CA ASP A 280 15.11 3.66 21.70
C ASP A 280 13.77 3.06 21.26
N TRP A 281 13.42 3.18 19.97
CA TRP A 281 12.12 2.76 19.46
C TRP A 281 11.94 1.26 19.35
N ILE A 282 13.00 0.56 18.97
CA ILE A 282 13.01 -0.89 18.80
C ILE A 282 13.65 -1.61 20.00
N ASN A 283 13.92 -0.88 21.09
CA ASN A 283 14.50 -1.37 22.34
C ASN A 283 15.83 -2.12 22.14
N LEU A 284 16.76 -1.49 21.43
CA LEU A 284 18.12 -1.98 21.20
C LEU A 284 19.14 -0.95 21.63
N SER A 285 20.41 -1.36 21.71
CA SER A 285 21.51 -0.41 21.88
C SER A 285 21.90 0.22 20.54
N ILE A 286 22.46 1.44 20.57
CA ILE A 286 22.99 2.12 19.37
C ILE A 286 23.99 1.23 18.60
N PRO A 287 24.95 0.54 19.26
CA PRO A 287 25.83 -0.41 18.57
C PRO A 287 25.08 -1.55 17.88
N ALA A 288 24.01 -2.10 18.49
CA ALA A 288 23.21 -3.15 17.88
C ALA A 288 22.49 -2.67 16.62
N VAL A 289 21.96 -1.43 16.63
CA VAL A 289 21.36 -0.80 15.45
C VAL A 289 22.38 -0.66 14.32
N ASN A 290 23.57 -0.10 14.61
CA ASN A 290 24.62 0.09 13.62
C ASN A 290 25.11 -1.24 13.03
N SER A 291 25.28 -2.25 13.89
CA SER A 291 25.68 -3.60 13.48
C SER A 291 24.64 -4.28 12.59
N ALA A 292 23.35 -4.16 12.93
CA ALA A 292 22.27 -4.68 12.11
C ALA A 292 22.17 -3.97 10.75
N LEU A 293 22.35 -2.65 10.72
CA LEU A 293 22.40 -1.87 9.48
C LEU A 293 23.58 -2.30 8.59
N GLN A 294 24.76 -2.50 9.16
CA GLN A 294 25.93 -2.99 8.41
C GLN A 294 25.67 -4.36 7.78
N ARG A 295 25.05 -5.28 8.52
CA ARG A 295 24.65 -6.60 8.00
C ARG A 295 23.62 -6.47 6.87
N ALA A 296 22.62 -5.61 7.06
CA ALA A 296 21.61 -5.33 6.03
C ALA A 296 22.24 -4.84 4.73
N ARG A 297 23.14 -3.85 4.82
CA ARG A 297 23.90 -3.33 3.67
C ARG A 297 24.72 -4.41 2.98
N ARG A 298 25.38 -5.29 3.74
CA ARG A 298 26.20 -6.37 3.18
C ARG A 298 25.33 -7.35 2.39
N ALA A 299 24.19 -7.76 2.95
CA ALA A 299 23.25 -8.66 2.29
C ALA A 299 22.67 -8.03 1.01
N LEU A 300 22.30 -6.74 1.04
CA LEU A 300 21.83 -6.05 -0.18
C LEU A 300 22.93 -5.93 -1.24
N ARG A 301 24.17 -5.57 -0.87
CA ARG A 301 25.29 -5.50 -1.84
C ARG A 301 25.55 -6.83 -2.52
N GLN A 302 25.49 -7.95 -1.79
CA GLN A 302 25.64 -9.29 -2.36
C GLN A 302 24.54 -9.59 -3.39
N HIS A 303 23.35 -9.03 -3.21
CA HIS A 303 22.23 -9.19 -4.15
C HIS A 303 22.36 -8.30 -5.40
N TYR A 304 22.89 -7.07 -5.23
CA TYR A 304 23.01 -6.08 -6.31
C TYR A 304 24.32 -6.17 -7.12
N GLN A 305 25.38 -6.77 -6.59
CA GLN A 305 26.64 -6.97 -7.34
C GLN A 305 26.47 -7.86 -8.58
N THR A 306 25.33 -8.54 -8.71
CA THR A 306 25.04 -9.52 -9.76
C THR A 306 24.03 -9.00 -10.80
N LYS A 307 23.47 -7.78 -10.65
CA LYS A 307 22.44 -7.26 -11.58
C LYS A 307 22.96 -6.08 -12.41
N GLU A 308 22.69 -6.13 -13.72
CA GLU A 308 22.89 -5.01 -14.64
C GLU A 308 21.95 -3.84 -14.29
N ALA A 309 22.29 -2.63 -14.76
CA ALA A 309 21.50 -1.43 -14.49
C ALA A 309 20.07 -1.55 -15.07
N PRO A 310 19.06 -0.93 -14.41
CA PRO A 310 17.70 -0.90 -14.92
C PRO A 310 17.63 -0.24 -16.31
N ALA A 311 16.71 -0.69 -17.15
CA ALA A 311 16.46 -0.07 -18.44
C ALA A 311 15.88 1.35 -18.29
N PRO A 312 16.26 2.32 -19.15
CA PRO A 312 15.59 3.61 -19.22
C PRO A 312 14.08 3.45 -19.47
N HIS A 313 13.26 4.29 -18.83
CA HIS A 313 11.80 4.19 -18.86
C HIS A 313 11.21 4.14 -20.28
N SER A 314 11.71 4.95 -21.23
CA SER A 314 11.24 4.93 -22.62
C SER A 314 11.49 3.60 -23.33
N LYS A 315 12.63 2.95 -23.08
CA LYS A 315 12.94 1.63 -23.62
C LYS A 315 12.09 0.54 -22.96
N ALA A 316 11.87 0.66 -21.65
CA ALA A 316 11.01 -0.23 -20.89
C ALA A 316 9.56 -0.21 -21.41
N GLN A 317 9.03 0.99 -21.70
CA GLN A 317 7.69 1.17 -22.26
C GLN A 317 7.56 0.56 -23.66
N ALA A 318 8.52 0.83 -24.56
CA ALA A 318 8.51 0.25 -25.91
C ALA A 318 8.62 -1.28 -25.89
N LEU A 319 9.40 -1.84 -24.95
CA LEU A 319 9.49 -3.29 -24.77
C LEU A 319 8.16 -3.87 -24.26
N LEU A 320 7.50 -3.21 -23.31
CA LEU A 320 6.18 -3.61 -22.81
C LEU A 320 5.14 -3.66 -23.94
N GLU A 321 5.03 -2.60 -24.74
CA GLU A 321 4.07 -2.51 -25.86
C GLU A 321 4.28 -3.64 -26.89
N ARG A 322 5.54 -3.90 -27.25
CA ARG A 322 5.89 -5.00 -28.15
C ARG A 322 5.55 -6.35 -27.53
N TYR A 323 5.87 -6.55 -26.26
CA TYR A 323 5.58 -7.80 -25.55
C TYR A 323 4.07 -8.06 -25.42
N MET A 324 3.28 -7.03 -25.14
CA MET A 324 1.81 -7.09 -25.09
C MET A 324 1.20 -7.49 -26.44
N THR A 325 1.70 -6.90 -27.54
CA THR A 325 1.25 -7.24 -28.90
C THR A 325 1.47 -8.73 -29.20
N LEU A 326 2.64 -9.26 -28.83
CA LEU A 326 2.97 -10.67 -29.01
C LEU A 326 2.12 -11.58 -28.10
N TRP A 327 1.71 -11.11 -26.92
CA TRP A 327 0.78 -11.81 -26.03
C TRP A 327 -0.61 -11.96 -26.67
N GLU A 328 -1.17 -10.89 -27.23
CA GLU A 328 -2.47 -10.97 -27.92
C GLU A 328 -2.42 -11.90 -29.14
N GLN A 329 -1.28 -11.92 -29.84
CA GLN A 329 -1.06 -12.80 -30.99
C GLN A 329 -0.74 -14.25 -30.60
N SER A 330 -0.50 -14.52 -29.30
CA SER A 330 0.00 -15.81 -28.82
C SER A 330 1.30 -16.25 -29.51
N ASP A 331 2.16 -15.31 -29.92
CA ASP A 331 3.44 -15.57 -30.58
C ASP A 331 4.51 -15.96 -29.55
N ILE A 332 4.51 -17.23 -29.14
CA ILE A 332 5.44 -17.77 -28.14
C ILE A 332 6.91 -17.57 -28.56
N PRO A 333 7.35 -17.89 -29.80
CA PRO A 333 8.72 -17.60 -30.25
C PRO A 333 9.09 -16.12 -30.09
N GLY A 334 8.20 -15.21 -30.49
CA GLY A 334 8.41 -13.77 -30.36
C GLY A 334 8.53 -13.33 -28.89
N LEU A 335 7.66 -13.85 -28.01
CA LEU A 335 7.69 -13.56 -26.58
C LEU A 335 9.02 -13.96 -25.94
N VAL A 336 9.44 -15.20 -26.16
CA VAL A 336 10.63 -15.76 -25.52
C VAL A 336 11.93 -15.13 -26.08
N ALA A 337 11.92 -14.67 -27.33
CA ALA A 337 13.04 -13.92 -27.91
C ALA A 337 13.32 -12.58 -27.20
N LEU A 338 12.32 -11.98 -26.57
CA LEU A 338 12.45 -10.74 -25.78
C LEU A 338 12.90 -10.98 -24.34
N MET A 339 12.92 -12.24 -23.88
CA MET A 339 13.38 -12.61 -22.54
C MET A 339 14.87 -12.93 -22.54
N ARG A 340 15.59 -12.76 -21.43
CA ARG A 340 16.97 -13.25 -21.30
C ARG A 340 17.03 -14.77 -21.42
N GLU A 341 18.19 -15.31 -21.77
CA GLU A 341 18.40 -16.77 -21.84
C GLU A 341 18.12 -17.44 -20.49
N ASP A 342 18.53 -16.78 -19.39
CA ASP A 342 18.38 -17.20 -18.00
C ASP A 342 17.12 -16.64 -17.32
N ALA A 343 16.13 -16.18 -18.11
CA ALA A 343 14.97 -15.48 -17.58
C ALA A 343 14.14 -16.34 -16.63
N TRP A 344 13.50 -15.67 -15.67
CA TRP A 344 12.68 -16.28 -14.64
C TRP A 344 11.20 -16.03 -14.92
N PHE A 345 10.37 -17.05 -14.76
CA PHE A 345 8.92 -16.92 -14.76
C PHE A 345 8.36 -17.50 -13.47
N THR A 346 7.69 -16.67 -12.66
CA THR A 346 7.15 -17.12 -11.37
C THR A 346 5.70 -16.70 -11.18
N MET A 347 4.95 -17.42 -10.35
CA MET A 347 3.52 -17.19 -10.16
C MET A 347 3.12 -16.95 -8.70
N PRO A 348 3.63 -15.92 -7.98
CA PRO A 348 3.27 -15.69 -6.59
C PRO A 348 1.75 -15.56 -6.37
N PRO A 349 1.17 -16.07 -5.27
CA PRO A 349 1.79 -16.83 -4.16
C PRO A 349 1.89 -18.34 -4.44
N ILE A 350 1.67 -18.79 -5.67
CA ILE A 350 1.88 -20.18 -6.07
C ILE A 350 3.41 -20.43 -6.07
N PRO A 351 3.92 -21.46 -5.37
CA PRO A 351 5.37 -21.75 -5.27
C PRO A 351 5.97 -22.30 -6.57
N THR A 352 5.32 -22.07 -7.70
CA THR A 352 5.76 -22.57 -9.01
C THR A 352 6.61 -21.51 -9.69
N TRP A 353 7.80 -21.91 -10.10
CA TRP A 353 8.71 -21.07 -10.85
C TRP A 353 9.47 -21.89 -11.91
N PHE A 354 9.80 -21.20 -12.99
CA PHE A 354 10.51 -21.72 -14.14
C PHE A 354 11.66 -20.80 -14.49
N GLN A 355 12.72 -21.37 -15.07
CA GLN A 355 13.88 -20.62 -15.51
C GLN A 355 14.33 -21.11 -16.88
N GLY A 356 14.71 -20.18 -17.74
CA GLY A 356 15.25 -20.45 -19.05
C GLY A 356 14.19 -20.43 -20.16
N ARG A 357 14.60 -19.92 -21.33
CA ARG A 357 13.75 -19.72 -22.50
C ARG A 357 12.99 -20.98 -22.92
N ASP A 358 13.65 -22.13 -22.97
CA ASP A 358 13.03 -23.38 -23.41
C ASP A 358 11.91 -23.84 -22.46
N THR A 359 12.17 -23.76 -21.16
CA THR A 359 11.17 -24.13 -20.14
C THR A 359 9.99 -23.18 -20.16
N ILE A 360 10.25 -21.87 -20.29
CA ILE A 360 9.19 -20.86 -20.39
C ILE A 360 8.36 -21.06 -21.66
N THR A 361 9.00 -21.39 -22.80
CA THR A 361 8.32 -21.73 -24.06
C THR A 361 7.32 -22.86 -23.85
N THR A 362 7.74 -23.96 -23.20
CA THR A 362 6.86 -25.10 -22.96
C THR A 362 5.71 -24.73 -22.01
N VAL A 363 5.96 -23.95 -20.95
CA VAL A 363 4.91 -23.50 -20.03
C VAL A 363 3.91 -22.58 -20.72
N PHE A 364 4.37 -21.67 -21.57
CA PHE A 364 3.51 -20.79 -22.35
C PHE A 364 2.62 -21.61 -23.28
N ALA A 365 3.17 -22.57 -24.02
CA ALA A 365 2.42 -23.42 -24.93
C ALA A 365 1.39 -24.32 -24.22
N THR A 366 1.79 -24.91 -23.09
CA THR A 366 0.98 -25.95 -22.43
C THR A 366 -0.01 -25.41 -21.39
N ARG A 367 0.21 -24.20 -20.84
CA ARG A 367 -0.62 -23.66 -19.74
C ARG A 367 -1.26 -22.32 -20.04
N ILE A 368 -0.48 -21.37 -20.57
CA ILE A 368 -0.93 -19.99 -20.76
C ILE A 368 -1.80 -19.91 -22.03
N PHE A 369 -1.22 -20.28 -23.17
CA PHE A 369 -1.83 -20.22 -24.50
C PHE A 369 -2.47 -21.55 -24.94
N ALA A 370 -2.72 -22.44 -23.99
CA ALA A 370 -3.31 -23.75 -24.27
C ALA A 370 -4.66 -23.60 -25.02
N SER A 371 -4.88 -24.44 -26.03
CA SER A 371 -6.16 -24.58 -26.75
C SER A 371 -6.71 -23.29 -27.38
N GLY A 372 -5.84 -22.44 -27.96
CA GLY A 372 -6.28 -21.30 -28.78
C GLY A 372 -7.09 -20.25 -28.01
N ARG A 373 -6.80 -20.10 -26.71
CA ARG A 373 -7.42 -19.09 -25.85
C ARG A 373 -7.28 -17.70 -26.47
N GLN A 374 -8.40 -17.03 -26.64
CA GLN A 374 -8.39 -15.62 -27.00
C GLN A 374 -8.01 -14.80 -25.76
N ILE A 375 -6.99 -13.97 -25.90
CA ILE A 375 -6.42 -13.18 -24.82
C ILE A 375 -6.47 -11.71 -25.22
N ARG A 376 -6.88 -10.88 -24.26
CA ARG A 376 -6.76 -9.43 -24.32
C ARG A 376 -5.81 -8.98 -23.22
N VAL A 377 -5.05 -7.93 -23.50
CA VAL A 377 -4.14 -7.36 -22.49
C VAL A 377 -4.37 -5.88 -22.32
N LEU A 378 -4.27 -5.39 -21.08
CA LEU A 378 -4.31 -3.97 -20.76
C LEU A 378 -2.99 -3.56 -20.09
N PRO A 379 -2.44 -2.38 -20.43
CA PRO A 379 -1.21 -1.90 -19.81
C PRO A 379 -1.47 -1.56 -18.34
N ALA A 380 -0.47 -1.77 -17.50
CA ALA A 380 -0.49 -1.44 -16.08
C ALA A 380 0.92 -1.06 -15.60
N HIS A 381 1.00 -0.61 -14.34
CA HIS A 381 2.27 -0.43 -13.66
C HIS A 381 2.17 -1.01 -12.25
N ALA A 382 3.26 -1.63 -11.80
CA ALA A 382 3.33 -2.17 -10.46
C ALA A 382 4.76 -2.06 -9.94
N ASN A 383 4.92 -1.56 -8.72
CA ASN A 383 6.21 -1.44 -8.05
C ASN A 383 7.25 -0.62 -8.84
N GLY A 384 6.84 0.40 -9.59
CA GLY A 384 7.71 1.18 -10.47
C GLY A 384 8.15 0.42 -11.74
N SER A 385 7.63 -0.78 -11.97
CA SER A 385 7.95 -1.64 -13.11
C SER A 385 6.82 -1.65 -14.14
N PRO A 386 7.13 -1.78 -15.44
CA PRO A 386 6.13 -2.03 -16.47
C PRO A 386 5.37 -3.33 -16.18
N ALA A 387 4.05 -3.28 -16.33
CA ALA A 387 3.18 -4.42 -16.12
C ALA A 387 2.06 -4.47 -17.17
N PHE A 388 1.37 -5.60 -17.25
CA PHE A 388 0.13 -5.71 -18.00
C PHE A 388 -0.81 -6.72 -17.35
N ALA A 389 -2.11 -6.50 -17.49
CA ALA A 389 -3.13 -7.45 -17.10
C ALA A 389 -3.54 -8.29 -18.30
N ALA A 390 -3.59 -9.61 -18.14
CA ALA A 390 -4.14 -10.51 -19.15
C ALA A 390 -5.57 -10.90 -18.79
N TYR A 391 -6.42 -10.90 -19.81
CA TYR A 391 -7.81 -11.30 -19.74
C TYR A 391 -8.07 -12.43 -20.71
N MET A 392 -8.82 -13.43 -20.27
CA MET A 392 -9.12 -14.62 -21.06
C MET A 392 -10.58 -14.64 -21.48
N TRP A 393 -10.84 -15.00 -22.72
CA TRP A 393 -12.21 -15.16 -23.21
C TRP A 393 -12.93 -16.33 -22.54
N ASN A 394 -14.15 -16.07 -22.08
CA ASN A 394 -15.09 -17.08 -21.63
C ASN A 394 -16.28 -17.12 -22.59
N ALA A 395 -16.30 -18.11 -23.48
CA ALA A 395 -17.36 -18.28 -24.47
C ALA A 395 -18.76 -18.50 -23.87
N ALA A 396 -18.86 -19.06 -22.65
CA ALA A 396 -20.15 -19.33 -22.02
C ALA A 396 -20.80 -18.05 -21.45
N GLN A 397 -19.98 -17.05 -21.11
CA GLN A 397 -20.44 -15.78 -20.54
C GLN A 397 -20.28 -14.60 -21.49
N GLU A 398 -19.67 -14.82 -22.65
CA GLU A 398 -19.35 -13.81 -23.66
C GLU A 398 -18.59 -12.60 -23.05
N ILE A 399 -17.65 -12.88 -22.16
CA ILE A 399 -16.81 -11.86 -21.53
C ILE A 399 -15.34 -12.29 -21.51
N TYR A 400 -14.46 -11.29 -21.43
CA TYR A 400 -13.07 -11.47 -21.05
C TYR A 400 -12.96 -11.33 -19.53
N TYR A 401 -12.50 -12.36 -18.82
CA TYR A 401 -12.29 -12.30 -17.37
C TYR A 401 -10.81 -12.13 -17.05
N PHE A 402 -10.52 -11.39 -15.98
CA PHE A 402 -9.15 -11.21 -15.50
C PHE A 402 -8.50 -12.55 -15.17
N SER A 403 -7.33 -12.80 -15.74
CA SER A 403 -6.55 -14.03 -15.55
C SER A 403 -5.32 -13.80 -14.68
N GLY A 404 -4.65 -12.65 -14.84
CA GLY A 404 -3.50 -12.32 -14.00
C GLY A 404 -2.86 -10.98 -14.35
N LEU A 405 -2.12 -10.43 -13.39
CA LEU A 405 -1.28 -9.24 -13.55
C LEU A 405 0.17 -9.70 -13.69
N PHE A 406 0.81 -9.33 -14.79
CA PHE A 406 2.17 -9.72 -15.14
C PHE A 406 3.10 -8.51 -14.98
N VAL A 407 4.11 -8.63 -14.11
CA VAL A 407 5.08 -7.56 -13.82
C VAL A 407 6.44 -7.95 -14.40
N LEU A 408 7.09 -7.01 -15.11
CA LEU A 408 8.35 -7.24 -15.81
C LEU A 408 9.52 -6.63 -15.02
N ASP A 409 10.56 -7.44 -14.76
CA ASP A 409 11.90 -6.94 -14.41
C ASP A 409 12.74 -6.92 -15.69
N ILE A 410 13.07 -5.71 -16.16
CA ILE A 410 13.83 -5.50 -17.39
C ILE A 410 15.28 -5.25 -17.02
N VAL A 411 16.16 -6.04 -17.61
CA VAL A 411 17.60 -6.02 -17.38
C VAL A 411 18.26 -5.70 -18.72
N GLY A 412 18.89 -4.53 -18.83
CA GLY A 412 19.39 -4.02 -20.10
C GLY A 412 18.24 -3.74 -21.09
N GLU A 413 18.12 -4.55 -22.14
CA GLU A 413 17.06 -4.44 -23.16
C GLU A 413 16.17 -5.70 -23.23
N GLN A 414 16.30 -6.61 -22.27
CA GLN A 414 15.59 -7.89 -22.25
C GLN A 414 14.84 -8.09 -20.94
N ILE A 415 13.79 -8.92 -20.98
CA ILE A 415 13.03 -9.30 -19.79
C ILE A 415 13.83 -10.35 -19.02
N GLY A 416 14.34 -9.99 -17.85
CA GLY A 416 15.04 -10.92 -16.96
C GLY A 416 14.11 -11.73 -16.08
N ARG A 417 12.95 -11.15 -15.72
CA ARG A 417 11.95 -11.82 -14.89
C ARG A 417 10.54 -11.39 -15.26
N LEU A 418 9.62 -12.34 -15.20
CA LEU A 418 8.19 -12.16 -15.35
C LEU A 418 7.49 -12.75 -14.13
N ASP A 419 6.83 -11.92 -13.33
CA ASP A 419 6.06 -12.34 -12.16
C ASP A 419 4.57 -12.24 -12.46
N ALA A 420 3.84 -13.36 -12.38
CA ALA A 420 2.41 -13.46 -12.66
C ALA A 420 1.60 -13.57 -11.37
N PHE A 421 0.88 -12.51 -11.04
CA PHE A 421 -0.03 -12.45 -9.90
C PHE A 421 -1.46 -12.76 -10.37
N MET A 422 -1.90 -14.00 -10.11
CA MET A 422 -3.20 -14.49 -10.59
C MET A 422 -4.39 -13.87 -9.82
N GLU A 423 -4.19 -13.55 -8.55
CA GLU A 423 -5.21 -12.98 -7.67
C GLU A 423 -4.61 -11.82 -6.85
N PRO A 424 -4.40 -10.64 -7.46
CA PRO A 424 -3.99 -9.48 -6.69
C PRO A 424 -5.10 -9.07 -5.71
N SER A 425 -4.75 -8.80 -4.46
CA SER A 425 -5.68 -8.49 -3.36
C SER A 425 -6.60 -7.28 -3.67
N ASN A 426 -6.14 -6.35 -4.51
CA ASN A 426 -6.89 -5.16 -4.88
C ASN A 426 -6.67 -4.78 -6.36
N LEU A 427 -7.36 -5.47 -7.27
CA LEU A 427 -7.28 -5.21 -8.72
C LEU A 427 -7.72 -3.77 -9.09
N ALA A 428 -8.72 -3.23 -8.40
CA ALA A 428 -9.25 -1.90 -8.69
C ALA A 428 -8.22 -0.78 -8.41
N ALA A 429 -7.30 -1.00 -7.46
CA ALA A 429 -6.24 -0.04 -7.18
C ALA A 429 -5.21 0.09 -8.33
N PHE A 430 -5.18 -0.85 -9.27
CA PHE A 430 -4.40 -0.77 -10.51
C PHE A 430 -5.17 -0.11 -11.66
N GLY A 431 -6.38 0.40 -11.42
CA GLY A 431 -7.26 0.93 -12.47
C GLY A 431 -7.80 -0.15 -13.42
N LEU A 432 -7.66 -1.43 -13.05
CA LEU A 432 -8.02 -2.56 -13.90
C LEU A 432 -9.42 -3.08 -13.58
N PRO A 433 -10.28 -3.29 -14.58
CA PRO A 433 -11.59 -3.92 -14.38
C PRO A 433 -11.43 -5.43 -14.18
N ARG A 434 -12.41 -6.05 -13.51
CA ARG A 434 -12.41 -7.52 -13.33
C ARG A 434 -12.79 -8.28 -14.60
N ASN A 435 -13.63 -7.68 -15.44
CA ASN A 435 -14.07 -8.22 -16.71
C ASN A 435 -14.02 -7.14 -17.79
N LEU A 436 -13.78 -7.53 -19.03
CA LEU A 436 -13.91 -6.69 -20.23
C LEU A 436 -15.06 -7.21 -21.10
N ALA A 437 -15.72 -6.27 -21.78
CA ALA A 437 -16.70 -6.58 -22.80
C ALA A 437 -16.01 -7.12 -24.07
N PRO A 438 -16.74 -7.82 -24.97
CA PRO A 438 -16.17 -8.36 -26.20
C PRO A 438 -15.48 -7.32 -27.10
N ASP A 439 -16.00 -6.08 -27.10
CA ASP A 439 -15.58 -4.97 -27.96
C ASP A 439 -14.53 -4.04 -27.32
N SER A 440 -13.95 -4.44 -26.17
CA SER A 440 -13.04 -3.60 -25.38
C SER A 440 -11.62 -3.53 -25.92
#